data_AF-A0A9W3KJ31-F1
#
_entry.id   AF-A0A9W3KJ31-F1
#
_cell.length_a   1.000
_cell.length_b   1.000
_cell.length_c   1.000
_cell.angle_alpha   90.00
_cell.angle_beta   90.00
_cell.angle_gamma   90.00
#
_symmetry.space_group_name_H-M   'P 1'
#
loop_
_entity.id
_entity.type
_entity.pdbx_description
1 polymer ?
#
loop_
_entity_poly.entity_id
_entity_poly.type
_entity_poly.pdbx_seq_one_letter_code
_entity_poly.pdbx_strand_id
1 'polypeptide(L)'
;MIALNLANGTYKEVYVPEEEDVAVKEYIRMLGDFKTSLKKIKQQIKAFLLRHGYAYEGKSSWTITYMKWLKNLDLQGLFKETLGEYLLQYDVLVDKIERFSLRTCLKSF
;
A
#
# COMPACT_ATOMS: atom_id res chain seq x y z
N MET A 1 -23.62 8.63 -35.65
CA MET A 1 -24.14 7.44 -36.32
C MET A 1 -24.04 6.23 -35.39
N ILE A 2 -25.14 5.85 -34.74
CA ILE A 2 -25.20 4.70 -33.81
C ILE A 2 -25.29 3.37 -34.59
N ALA A 3 -25.78 3.42 -35.84
CA ALA A 3 -25.94 2.27 -36.73
C ALA A 3 -24.62 1.58 -37.13
N LEU A 4 -23.50 2.31 -37.20
CA LEU A 4 -22.20 1.74 -37.60
C LEU A 4 -21.61 0.82 -36.51
N ASN A 5 -21.83 1.15 -35.24
CA ASN A 5 -21.36 0.35 -34.10
C ASN A 5 -22.21 -0.91 -33.91
N LEU A 6 -23.51 -0.86 -34.24
CA LEU A 6 -24.40 -2.02 -34.18
C LEU A 6 -24.06 -3.07 -35.23
N ALA A 7 -23.71 -2.65 -36.45
CA ALA A 7 -23.32 -3.55 -37.53
C ALA A 7 -21.95 -4.22 -37.32
N ASN A 8 -21.02 -3.55 -36.63
CA ASN A 8 -19.68 -4.05 -36.38
C ASN A 8 -19.55 -4.96 -35.15
N GLY A 9 -20.65 -5.23 -34.41
CA GLY A 9 -20.62 -6.07 -33.21
C GLY A 9 -19.72 -5.53 -32.09
N THR A 10 -19.30 -4.27 -32.17
CA THR A 10 -18.41 -3.62 -31.18
C THR A 10 -19.16 -3.08 -29.96
N TYR A 11 -20.46 -3.36 -29.86
CA TYR A 11 -21.28 -3.01 -28.72
C TYR A 11 -20.96 -3.91 -27.53
N LYS A 12 -20.16 -3.40 -26.59
CA LYS A 12 -20.07 -3.96 -25.23
C LYS A 12 -21.32 -3.53 -24.47
N GLU A 13 -22.09 -4.49 -24.00
CA GLU A 13 -23.19 -4.25 -23.08
C GLU A 13 -22.70 -3.41 -21.89
N VAL A 14 -23.38 -2.29 -21.63
CA VAL A 14 -23.06 -1.42 -20.50
C VAL A 14 -23.59 -2.11 -19.25
N TYR A 15 -22.72 -2.85 -18.57
CA TYR A 15 -23.04 -3.45 -17.29
C TYR A 15 -23.26 -2.35 -16.23
N VAL A 16 -24.49 -2.24 -15.74
CA VAL A 16 -24.84 -1.35 -14.63
C VAL A 16 -24.51 -2.11 -13.34
N PRO A 17 -23.56 -1.63 -12.52
CA PRO A 17 -23.17 -2.33 -11.30
C PRO A 17 -24.34 -2.47 -10.33
N GLU A 18 -24.53 -3.67 -9.78
CA GLU A 18 -25.48 -3.90 -8.69
C GLU A 18 -24.89 -3.42 -7.35
N GLU A 19 -25.71 -3.36 -6.30
CA GLU A 19 -25.28 -2.90 -4.96
C GLU A 19 -24.08 -3.70 -4.42
N GLU A 20 -24.01 -4.99 -4.73
CA GLU A 20 -22.90 -5.86 -4.36
C GLU A 20 -21.58 -5.45 -5.03
N ASP A 21 -21.61 -5.07 -6.31
CA ASP A 21 -20.43 -4.60 -7.04
C ASP A 21 -19.91 -3.27 -6.48
N VAL A 22 -20.81 -2.40 -6.05
CA VAL A 22 -20.47 -1.14 -5.38
C VAL A 22 -19.78 -1.44 -4.06
N ALA A 23 -20.31 -2.35 -3.24
CA ALA A 23 -19.70 -2.76 -1.99
C ALA A 23 -18.29 -3.35 -2.18
N VAL A 24 -18.09 -4.18 -3.21
CA VAL A 24 -16.77 -4.73 -3.57
C VAL A 24 -15.81 -3.62 -4.01
N LYS A 25 -16.28 -2.65 -4.81
CA LYS A 25 -15.47 -1.50 -5.22
C LYS A 25 -15.03 -0.64 -4.05
N GLU A 26 -15.91 -0.36 -3.09
CA GLU A 26 -15.54 0.38 -1.87
C GLU A 26 -14.48 -0.37 -1.05
N TYR A 27 -14.61 -1.69 -0.96
CA TYR A 27 -13.60 -2.53 -0.29
C TYR A 27 -12.23 -2.45 -0.98
N ILE A 28 -12.19 -2.52 -2.32
CA ILE A 28 -10.95 -2.36 -3.11
C ILE A 28 -10.38 -0.94 -2.97
N ARG A 29 -11.24 0.09 -2.90
CA ARG A 29 -10.80 1.47 -2.69
C ARG A 29 -10.13 1.64 -1.33
N MET A 30 -10.75 1.14 -0.26
CA MET A 30 -10.18 1.10 1.08
C MET A 30 -8.81 0.39 1.10
N LEU A 31 -8.67 -0.75 0.40
CA LEU A 31 -7.39 -1.43 0.22
C LEU A 31 -6.33 -0.53 -0.44
N GLY A 32 -6.74 0.21 -1.47
CA GLY A 32 -5.90 1.21 -2.15
C GLY A 32 -5.44 2.33 -1.21
N ASP A 33 -6.30 2.78 -0.31
CA ASP A 33 -5.99 3.82 0.68
C ASP A 33 -4.96 3.35 1.71
N PHE A 34 -5.07 2.10 2.18
CA PHE A 34 -4.04 1.52 3.06
C PHE A 34 -2.70 1.38 2.35
N LYS A 35 -2.68 0.92 1.09
CA LYS A 35 -1.43 0.86 0.29
C LYS A 35 -0.82 2.24 0.08
N THR A 36 -1.64 3.27 -0.12
CA THR A 36 -1.19 4.67 -0.26
C THR A 36 -0.62 5.18 1.06
N SER A 37 -1.26 4.89 2.18
CA SER A 37 -0.79 5.23 3.53
C SER A 37 0.55 4.55 3.84
N LEU A 38 0.69 3.28 3.47
CA LEU A 38 1.95 2.55 3.62
C LEU A 38 3.08 3.22 2.82
N LYS A 39 2.82 3.64 1.58
CA LYS A 39 3.80 4.39 0.78
C LYS A 39 4.22 5.70 1.45
N LYS A 40 3.27 6.44 2.03
CA LYS A 40 3.55 7.69 2.76
C LYS A 40 4.45 7.45 3.97
N ILE A 41 4.15 6.45 4.81
CA ILE A 41 4.98 6.11 5.98
C ILE A 41 6.39 5.72 5.54
N LYS A 42 6.52 4.91 4.48
CA LYS A 42 7.82 4.57 3.90
C LYS A 42 8.63 5.81 3.48
N GLN A 43 7.98 6.79 2.85
CA GLN A 43 8.62 8.04 2.45
C GLN A 43 9.02 8.89 3.66
N GLN A 44 8.17 8.96 4.69
CA GLN A 44 8.46 9.69 5.93
C GLN A 44 9.67 9.11 6.66
N ILE A 45 9.76 7.79 6.79
CA ILE A 45 10.92 7.10 7.36
C ILE A 45 12.18 7.44 6.55
N LYS A 46 12.14 7.31 5.21
CA LYS A 46 13.28 7.67 4.36
C LYS A 46 13.70 9.14 4.54
N ALA A 47 12.75 10.06 4.53
CA ALA A 47 13.02 11.48 4.70
C ALA A 47 13.60 11.80 6.09
N PHE A 48 13.09 11.14 7.13
CA PHE A 48 13.62 11.24 8.49
C PHE A 48 15.09 10.82 8.55
N LEU A 49 15.41 9.64 8.01
CA LEU A 49 16.77 9.13 7.99
C LEU A 49 17.72 10.03 7.20
N LEU A 50 17.29 10.51 6.04
CA LEU A 50 18.08 11.43 5.21
C LEU A 50 18.39 12.75 5.94
N ARG A 51 17.43 13.32 6.68
CA ARG A 51 17.66 14.54 7.47
C ARG A 51 18.67 14.35 8.59
N HIS A 52 18.80 13.14 9.11
CA HIS A 52 19.74 12.80 10.19
C HIS A 52 21.05 12.17 9.68
N GLY A 53 21.28 12.15 8.36
CA GLY A 53 22.53 11.67 7.77
C GLY A 53 22.64 10.15 7.65
N TYR A 54 21.57 9.40 7.91
CA TYR A 54 21.58 7.94 7.76
C TYR A 54 21.20 7.55 6.33
N ALA A 55 22.17 7.03 5.58
CA ALA A 55 21.96 6.46 4.25
C ALA A 55 22.15 4.94 4.30
N TYR A 56 21.26 4.22 3.63
CA TYR A 56 21.38 2.77 3.49
C TYR A 56 22.17 2.43 2.22
N GLU A 57 23.32 1.76 2.38
CA GLU A 57 24.22 1.40 1.27
C GLU A 57 23.89 0.05 0.62
N GLY A 58 22.92 -0.69 1.15
CA GLY A 58 22.54 -2.00 0.61
C GLY A 58 21.73 -1.90 -0.70
N LYS A 59 21.69 -3.02 -1.44
CA LYS A 59 21.05 -3.08 -2.78
C LYS A 59 19.55 -2.75 -2.82
N SER A 60 18.79 -3.13 -1.80
CA SER A 60 17.31 -3.05 -1.84
C SER A 60 16.71 -2.53 -0.53
N SER A 61 15.91 -1.47 -0.63
CA SER A 61 15.12 -0.93 0.49
C SER A 61 13.89 -1.78 0.79
N TRP A 62 13.41 -1.78 2.03
CA TRP A 62 12.23 -2.52 2.51
C TRP A 62 12.33 -4.05 2.44
N THR A 63 13.56 -4.58 2.39
CA THR A 63 13.85 -6.01 2.56
C THR A 63 14.10 -6.35 4.02
N ILE A 64 14.19 -7.64 4.36
CA ILE A 64 14.55 -8.10 5.71
C ILE A 64 15.86 -7.46 6.19
N THR A 65 16.86 -7.36 5.31
CA THR A 65 18.15 -6.71 5.60
C THR A 65 17.98 -5.23 5.91
N TYR A 66 17.15 -4.52 5.15
CA TYR A 66 16.84 -3.11 5.40
C TYR A 66 16.15 -2.92 6.76
N MET A 67 15.20 -3.80 7.11
CA MET A 67 14.51 -3.73 8.40
C MET A 67 15.45 -4.00 9.58
N LYS A 68 16.36 -4.96 9.44
CA LYS A 68 17.40 -5.21 10.46
C LYS A 68 18.31 -4.00 10.61
N TRP A 69 18.71 -3.38 9.51
CA TRP A 69 19.50 -2.14 9.53
C TRP A 69 18.78 -1.01 10.27
N LEU A 70 17.50 -0.76 9.95
CA LEU A 70 16.69 0.26 10.64
C LEU A 70 16.63 0.07 12.15
N LYS A 71 16.47 -1.18 12.60
CA LYS A 71 16.40 -1.51 14.03
C LYS A 71 17.75 -1.39 14.75
N ASN A 72 18.86 -1.49 14.01
CA ASN A 72 20.22 -1.41 14.53
C ASN A 72 20.83 0.00 14.46
N LEU A 73 20.08 1.00 14.01
CA LEU A 73 20.57 2.38 13.99
C LEU A 73 20.81 2.89 15.41
N ASP A 74 21.97 3.50 15.62
CA ASP A 74 22.30 4.19 16.88
C ASP A 74 21.60 5.56 16.92
N LEU A 75 20.30 5.52 17.25
CA LEU A 75 19.48 6.69 17.50
C LEU A 75 19.28 6.83 19.01
N GLN A 76 19.41 8.04 19.53
CA GLN A 76 19.27 8.33 20.96
C GLN A 76 18.08 9.24 21.24
N GLY A 77 17.48 9.06 22.43
CA GLY A 77 16.37 9.88 22.92
C GLY A 77 15.15 9.86 22.01
N LEU A 78 14.59 11.04 21.78
CA LEU A 78 13.34 11.24 21.05
C LEU A 78 13.39 10.75 19.58
N PHE A 79 14.58 10.71 18.97
CA PHE A 79 14.72 10.24 17.59
C PHE A 79 14.47 8.73 17.47
N LYS A 80 14.87 7.96 18.48
CA LYS A 80 14.63 6.51 18.53
C LYS A 80 13.15 6.21 18.71
N GLU A 81 12.49 6.94 19.60
CA GLU A 81 11.04 6.84 19.82
C GLU A 81 10.26 7.22 18.56
N THR A 82 10.64 8.32 17.91
CA THR A 82 10.03 8.78 16.65
C THR A 82 10.15 7.72 15.56
N LEU A 83 11.35 7.14 15.34
CA LEU A 83 11.51 6.06 14.36
C LEU A 83 10.71 4.82 14.76
N GLY A 84 10.71 4.45 16.05
CA GLY A 84 9.95 3.33 16.57
C GLY A 84 8.45 3.44 16.28
N GLU A 85 7.88 4.62 16.49
CA GLU A 85 6.46 4.89 16.20
C GLU A 85 6.15 4.76 14.70
N TYR A 86 7.00 5.29 13.84
CA TYR A 86 6.85 5.10 12.39
C TYR A 86 6.93 3.63 11.97
N LEU A 87 7.81 2.84 12.59
CA LEU A 87 7.93 1.40 12.31
C LEU A 87 6.71 0.63 12.81
N LEU A 88 6.15 1.00 13.96
CA LEU A 88 4.91 0.41 14.46
C LEU A 88 3.73 0.69 13.51
N GLN A 89 3.60 1.92 13.03
CA GLN A 89 2.57 2.28 12.05
C GLN A 89 2.76 1.53 10.71
N TYR A 90 4.01 1.34 10.30
CA TYR A 90 4.35 0.51 9.15
C TYR A 90 3.86 -0.92 9.34
N ASP A 91 4.16 -1.57 10.46
CA ASP A 91 3.77 -2.96 10.75
C ASP A 91 2.25 -3.11 10.79
N VAL A 92 1.54 -2.17 11.44
CA VAL A 92 0.07 -2.14 11.48
C VAL A 92 -0.54 -2.02 10.08
N LEU A 93 0.02 -1.18 9.22
CA LEU A 93 -0.47 -1.03 7.85
C LEU A 93 -0.19 -2.27 6.99
N VAL A 94 0.96 -2.92 7.17
CA VAL A 94 1.29 -4.17 6.49
C VAL A 94 0.31 -5.27 6.90
N ASP A 95 0.08 -5.46 8.20
CA ASP A 95 -0.87 -6.46 8.72
C ASP A 95 -2.29 -6.22 8.19
N LYS A 96 -2.76 -4.96 8.19
CA LYS A 96 -4.07 -4.60 7.62
C LYS A 96 -4.16 -4.96 6.14
N ILE A 97 -3.13 -4.62 5.34
CA ILE A 97 -3.12 -4.92 3.90
C ILE A 97 -3.12 -6.42 3.67
N GLU A 98 -2.31 -7.19 4.41
CA GLU A 98 -2.25 -8.64 4.29
C GLU A 98 -3.60 -9.29 4.62
N ARG A 99 -4.17 -8.92 5.77
CA ARG A 99 -5.48 -9.40 6.23
C ARG A 99 -6.58 -9.12 5.21
N PHE A 100 -6.64 -7.90 4.69
CA PHE A 100 -7.69 -7.52 3.75
C PHE A 100 -7.44 -8.09 2.34
N SER A 101 -6.18 -8.26 1.93
CA SER A 101 -5.80 -8.85 0.66
C SER A 101 -6.18 -10.33 0.58
N LEU A 102 -5.96 -11.09 1.66
CA LEU A 102 -6.34 -12.51 1.76
C LEU A 102 -7.85 -12.70 1.50
N ARG A 103 -8.69 -11.80 2.01
CA ARG A 103 -10.15 -11.85 1.83
C ARG A 103 -10.60 -11.61 0.39
N THR A 104 -9.89 -10.78 -0.37
CA THR A 104 -10.15 -10.56 -1.79
C THR A 104 -9.70 -11.74 -2.66
N CYS A 105 -8.63 -12.44 -2.28
CA CYS A 105 -8.13 -13.60 -3.04
C CYS A 105 -9.10 -14.80 -3.01
N LEU A 106 -9.84 -14.96 -1.90
CA LEU A 106 -10.82 -16.04 -1.73
C LEU A 106 -12.15 -15.84 -2.48
N LYS A 107 -12.37 -14.68 -3.13
CA LYS A 107 -13.60 -14.39 -3.89
C LYS A 107 -13.39 -14.31 -5.42
N SER A 108 -12.19 -14.60 -5.90
CA SER A 108 -11.85 -14.58 -7.34
C SER A 108 -11.80 -15.97 -7.99
N PHE A 109 -12.44 -16.99 -7.39
CA PHE A 109 -12.69 -18.29 -8.01
C PHE A 109 -14.18 -18.60 -8.02
#